data_AF-L8X767-F1
#
_entry.id   AF-L8X767-F1
#
_cell.length_a   1.000
_cell.length_b   1.000
_cell.length_c   1.000
_cell.angle_alpha   90.00
_cell.angle_beta   90.00
_cell.angle_gamma   90.00
#
_symmetry.space_group_name_H-M   'P 1'
#
loop_
_entity.id
_entity.type
_entity.pdbx_description
1 polymer ?
#
loop_
_entity_poly.entity_id
_entity_poly.type
_entity_poly.pdbx_seq_one_letter_code
_entity_poly.pdbx_strand_id
1 'polypeptide(L)'
;MDYPTEARITNAYREIFGPEWTIQKLAHSAIQGHLLQKAVHDTPNAEVAGRSIVWKLMLAADSPLDASTGLRELKRLRSEYVRLLKDSMRAPDGTFPESLIVPGEPEPPRRTTVNLDLAHNNPLSLDESVCEATITTTIQKDVERTFPDVEYFRSARAQRMLADILFVYSRAHEGISYRQGMHELLAPVLWALDYDSLDGKGHAQDAEMFDFLSRDYVPADAWAIFSRIMEGVGSWYEWREPKPTVAPVTGGPPSTPWVAPINETCSKIGGEYLAACDPALSARMNELEVDPMMYGIRWLRLLFTREFPWRDALVLWDALFAADPSLQVVPWVGVAMLIRIRNLSIFTIRHRYTLSFTRNTHTCSASAYAACKSIPFNRSDDCPSK
;
A
#
# COMPACT_ATOMS: atom_id res chain seq x y z
N MET A 1 -3.77 13.56 16.37
CA MET A 1 -3.32 13.88 15.00
C MET A 1 -3.68 15.32 14.74
N ASP A 2 -2.69 16.15 14.46
CA ASP A 2 -2.90 17.58 14.24
C ASP A 2 -3.19 17.81 12.76
N TYR A 3 -4.47 17.97 12.41
CA TYR A 3 -4.86 18.22 11.03
C TYR A 3 -4.28 19.57 10.54
N PRO A 4 -3.80 19.66 9.29
CA PRO A 4 -3.35 20.90 8.71
C PRO A 4 -4.54 21.85 8.54
N THR A 5 -4.29 23.15 8.60
CA THR A 5 -5.33 24.14 8.37
C THR A 5 -5.84 24.06 6.94
N GLU A 6 -7.12 24.36 6.73
CA GLU A 6 -7.74 24.41 5.39
C GLU A 6 -6.89 25.24 4.42
N ALA A 7 -6.42 26.43 4.85
CA ALA A 7 -5.56 27.29 4.04
C ALA A 7 -4.25 26.60 3.59
N ARG A 8 -3.66 25.74 4.42
CA ARG A 8 -2.45 24.96 4.03
C ARG A 8 -2.80 23.91 2.98
N ILE A 9 -3.91 23.20 3.13
CA ILE A 9 -4.39 22.21 2.16
C ILE A 9 -4.71 22.91 0.83
N THR A 10 -5.45 24.02 0.87
CA THR A 10 -5.83 24.80 -0.32
C THR A 10 -4.62 25.30 -1.08
N ASN A 11 -3.60 25.82 -0.39
CA ASN A 11 -2.36 26.26 -1.03
C ASN A 11 -1.63 25.08 -1.69
N ALA A 12 -1.51 23.93 -1.02
CA ALA A 12 -0.90 22.75 -1.59
C ALA A 12 -1.65 22.24 -2.82
N TYR A 13 -2.99 22.20 -2.78
CA TYR A 13 -3.82 21.80 -3.91
C TYR A 13 -3.61 22.72 -5.12
N ARG A 14 -3.71 24.04 -4.93
CA ARG A 14 -3.50 25.03 -6.00
C ARG A 14 -2.07 25.00 -6.54
N GLU A 15 -1.10 24.70 -5.71
CA GLU A 15 0.29 24.55 -6.13
C GLU A 15 0.45 23.31 -7.03
N ILE A 16 -0.02 22.14 -6.60
CA ILE A 16 0.09 20.88 -7.35
C ILE A 16 -0.57 20.95 -8.73
N PHE A 17 -1.77 21.53 -8.80
CA PHE A 17 -2.51 21.72 -10.06
C PHE A 17 -2.15 23.02 -10.78
N GLY A 18 -1.19 23.78 -10.25
CA GLY A 18 -0.65 24.98 -10.88
C GLY A 18 0.31 24.67 -12.03
N PRO A 19 0.70 25.69 -12.82
CA PRO A 19 1.58 25.51 -13.98
C PRO A 19 3.02 25.12 -13.63
N GLU A 20 3.42 25.27 -12.36
CA GLU A 20 4.81 25.02 -11.92
C GLU A 20 5.15 23.52 -11.88
N TRP A 21 4.16 22.69 -11.56
CA TRP A 21 4.35 21.26 -11.33
C TRP A 21 3.96 20.41 -12.54
N THR A 22 4.80 19.42 -12.82
CA THR A 22 4.51 18.35 -13.78
C THR A 22 4.68 17.00 -13.06
N ILE A 23 4.10 15.92 -13.59
CA ILE A 23 4.21 14.58 -12.98
C ILE A 23 5.69 14.22 -12.80
N GLN A 24 6.54 14.55 -13.77
CA GLN A 24 7.97 14.32 -13.71
C GLN A 24 8.66 15.15 -12.62
N LYS A 25 8.28 16.43 -12.44
CA LYS A 25 8.85 17.27 -11.36
C LYS A 25 8.42 16.79 -9.99
N LEU A 26 7.14 16.43 -9.83
CA LEU A 26 6.62 15.83 -8.59
C LEU A 26 7.35 14.53 -8.28
N ALA A 27 7.51 13.66 -9.28
CA ALA A 27 8.22 12.41 -9.11
C ALA A 27 9.69 12.64 -8.73
N HIS A 28 10.37 13.57 -9.40
CA HIS A 28 11.75 13.93 -9.08
C HIS A 28 11.89 14.48 -7.65
N SER A 29 10.98 15.38 -7.25
CA SER A 29 10.94 15.95 -5.89
C SER A 29 10.68 14.87 -4.82
N ALA A 30 9.77 13.94 -5.09
CA ALA A 30 9.49 12.79 -4.22
C ALA A 30 10.72 11.88 -4.06
N ILE A 31 11.36 11.51 -5.17
CA ILE A 31 12.59 10.68 -5.19
C ILE A 31 13.75 11.39 -4.46
N GLN A 32 13.78 12.72 -4.46
CA GLN A 32 14.75 13.49 -3.69
C GLN A 32 14.44 13.56 -2.19
N GLY A 33 13.26 13.11 -1.74
CA GLY A 33 12.84 13.16 -0.34
C GLY A 33 12.32 14.53 0.12
N HIS A 34 11.96 15.40 -0.83
CA HIS A 34 11.53 16.78 -0.56
C HIS A 34 10.17 17.06 -1.21
N LEU A 35 9.25 16.10 -1.14
CA LEU A 35 7.93 16.18 -1.78
C LEU A 35 7.25 17.52 -1.43
N LEU A 36 6.94 18.32 -2.45
CA LEU A 36 6.27 19.63 -2.35
C LEU A 36 7.02 20.67 -1.50
N GLN A 37 8.31 20.51 -1.26
CA GLN A 37 9.14 21.49 -0.57
C GLN A 37 9.92 22.34 -1.60
N LYS A 38 9.67 23.65 -1.63
CA LYS A 38 10.48 24.61 -2.39
C LYS A 38 11.82 24.83 -1.65
N ALA A 39 12.83 24.02 -2.00
CA ALA A 39 14.26 24.16 -1.69
C ALA A 39 14.68 24.60 -0.26
N VAL A 40 15.23 23.62 0.48
CA VAL A 40 16.36 23.71 1.44
C VAL A 40 16.24 24.76 2.55
N HIS A 41 15.68 24.37 3.71
CA HIS A 41 16.25 24.64 5.05
C HIS A 41 15.40 24.06 6.20
N ASP A 42 14.16 23.66 5.95
CA ASP A 42 13.32 23.05 6.96
C ASP A 42 13.48 21.53 7.00
N THR A 43 13.53 20.96 8.20
CA THR A 43 13.55 19.51 8.41
C THR A 43 12.39 18.84 7.65
N PRO A 44 12.61 17.70 6.98
CA PRO A 44 11.55 17.01 6.26
C PRO A 44 10.43 16.62 7.23
N ASN A 45 9.36 17.40 7.23
CA ASN A 45 8.19 17.14 8.06
C ASN A 45 7.39 16.00 7.41
N ALA A 46 7.20 14.90 8.13
CA ALA A 46 6.30 13.82 7.69
C ALA A 46 4.84 14.26 7.48
N GLU A 47 4.49 15.46 7.90
CA GLU A 47 3.17 16.08 7.82
C GLU A 47 3.12 17.05 6.62
N VAL A 48 3.47 16.53 5.43
CA VAL A 48 3.41 17.26 4.16
C VAL A 48 1.95 17.37 3.74
N ALA A 49 1.42 18.60 3.75
CA ALA A 49 0.10 18.86 3.19
C ALA A 49 0.13 18.64 1.67
N GLY A 50 -0.82 17.86 1.15
CA GLY A 50 -0.93 17.53 -0.27
C GLY A 50 -0.28 16.20 -0.68
N ARG A 51 0.29 15.43 0.27
CA ARG A 51 0.75 14.06 -0.02
C ARG A 51 -0.39 13.20 -0.57
N SER A 52 -1.58 13.29 0.02
CA SER A 52 -2.77 12.56 -0.43
C SER A 52 -3.09 12.84 -1.91
N ILE A 53 -2.94 14.10 -2.33
CA ILE A 53 -3.23 14.55 -3.69
C ILE A 53 -2.27 13.86 -4.65
N VAL A 54 -0.97 13.89 -4.32
CA VAL A 54 0.06 13.24 -5.13
C VAL A 54 -0.18 11.74 -5.19
N TRP A 55 -0.50 11.06 -4.08
CA TRP A 55 -0.74 9.62 -4.09
C TRP A 55 -1.98 9.24 -4.91
N LYS A 56 -3.08 10.01 -4.79
CA LYS A 56 -4.26 9.83 -5.65
C LYS A 56 -3.91 9.98 -7.13
N LEU A 57 -3.10 10.98 -7.48
CA LEU A 57 -2.68 11.22 -8.86
C LEU A 57 -1.75 10.14 -9.40
N MET A 58 -0.86 9.58 -8.58
CA MET A 58 0.11 8.56 -9.03
C MET A 58 -0.49 7.16 -9.10
N LEU A 59 -1.47 6.84 -8.24
CA LEU A 59 -1.98 5.48 -8.08
C LEU A 59 -3.44 5.29 -8.52
N ALA A 60 -4.27 6.33 -8.46
CA ALA A 60 -5.73 6.20 -8.70
C ALA A 60 -6.21 6.93 -9.96
N ALA A 61 -5.49 7.95 -10.43
CA ALA A 61 -5.77 8.61 -11.70
C ALA A 61 -4.74 8.12 -12.73
N ASP A 62 -5.15 7.31 -13.72
CA ASP A 62 -4.28 6.78 -14.78
C ASP A 62 -3.82 7.87 -15.80
N SER A 63 -3.42 9.07 -15.32
CA SER A 63 -2.96 10.30 -16.03
C SER A 63 -4.09 11.25 -16.52
N PRO A 64 -3.92 12.60 -16.57
CA PRO A 64 -2.81 13.50 -16.18
C PRO A 64 -3.12 14.37 -14.91
N LEU A 65 -2.23 15.33 -14.58
CA LEU A 65 -2.36 16.41 -13.55
C LEU A 65 -3.54 17.37 -13.79
N ASP A 66 -4.69 16.84 -14.17
CA ASP A 66 -5.93 17.57 -14.30
C ASP A 66 -6.83 17.15 -13.14
N ALA A 67 -7.09 18.10 -12.24
CA ALA A 67 -7.96 17.92 -11.09
C ALA A 67 -9.32 17.34 -11.50
N SER A 68 -9.87 17.81 -12.63
CA SER A 68 -11.19 17.39 -13.09
C SER A 68 -11.18 15.93 -13.57
N THR A 69 -10.15 15.51 -14.31
CA THR A 69 -9.98 14.12 -14.76
C THR A 69 -9.70 13.19 -13.58
N GLY A 70 -8.81 13.57 -12.67
CA GLY A 70 -8.55 12.82 -11.45
C GLY A 70 -9.81 12.66 -10.60
N LEU A 71 -10.61 13.71 -10.45
CA LEU A 71 -11.87 13.65 -9.70
C LEU A 71 -12.89 12.71 -10.37
N ARG A 72 -12.98 12.68 -11.71
CA ARG A 72 -13.88 11.76 -12.41
C ARG A 72 -13.52 10.29 -12.15
N GLU A 73 -12.24 9.95 -12.23
CA GLU A 73 -11.80 8.57 -11.93
C GLU A 73 -11.98 8.22 -10.45
N LEU A 74 -11.69 9.14 -9.54
CA LEU A 74 -11.98 8.95 -8.11
C LEU A 74 -13.48 8.71 -7.89
N LYS A 75 -14.38 9.46 -8.54
CA LYS A 75 -15.83 9.22 -8.45
C LYS A 75 -16.24 7.84 -8.95
N ARG A 76 -15.62 7.37 -10.03
CA ARG A 76 -15.84 6.01 -10.57
C ARG A 76 -15.45 4.96 -9.54
N LEU A 77 -14.23 5.07 -8.98
CA LEU A 77 -13.70 4.16 -7.96
C LEU A 77 -14.48 4.25 -6.64
N ARG A 78 -14.93 5.44 -6.24
CA ARG A 78 -15.81 5.64 -5.07
C ARG A 78 -17.13 4.89 -5.22
N SER A 79 -17.74 4.97 -6.40
CA SER A 79 -18.99 4.26 -6.70
C SER A 79 -18.78 2.74 -6.67
N GLU A 80 -17.64 2.27 -7.20
CA GLU A 80 -17.26 0.87 -7.17
C GLU A 80 -17.05 0.35 -5.74
N TYR A 81 -16.32 1.09 -4.91
CA TYR A 81 -16.15 0.76 -3.50
C TYR A 81 -17.48 0.72 -2.74
N VAL A 82 -18.34 1.73 -2.91
CA VAL A 82 -19.64 1.78 -2.24
C VAL A 82 -20.50 0.58 -2.63
N ARG A 83 -20.47 0.17 -3.91
CA ARG A 83 -21.16 -1.04 -4.37
C ARG A 83 -20.61 -2.28 -3.67
N LEU A 84 -19.28 -2.47 -3.69
CA LEU A 84 -18.63 -3.62 -3.06
C LEU A 84 -18.84 -3.66 -1.54
N LEU A 85 -18.83 -2.50 -0.88
CA LEU A 85 -19.09 -2.38 0.55
C LEU A 85 -20.52 -2.82 0.88
N LYS A 86 -21.51 -2.34 0.13
CA LYS A 86 -22.91 -2.75 0.30
C LYS A 86 -23.07 -4.24 0.01
N ASP A 87 -22.49 -4.75 -1.06
CA ASP A 87 -22.57 -6.18 -1.40
C ASP A 87 -21.90 -7.06 -0.33
N SER A 88 -20.75 -6.62 0.20
CA SER A 88 -19.97 -7.38 1.19
C SER A 88 -20.55 -7.31 2.60
N MET A 89 -21.15 -6.20 3.00
CA MET A 89 -21.68 -6.00 4.37
C MET A 89 -23.16 -6.38 4.50
N ARG A 90 -23.79 -6.83 3.42
CA ARG A 90 -25.20 -7.24 3.41
C ARG A 90 -25.34 -8.61 4.04
N ALA A 91 -26.11 -8.69 5.12
CA ALA A 91 -26.49 -9.95 5.74
C ALA A 91 -27.48 -10.73 4.85
N PRO A 92 -27.60 -12.06 5.01
CA PRO A 92 -28.51 -12.90 4.23
C PRO A 92 -29.99 -12.49 4.32
N ASP A 93 -30.38 -11.81 5.41
CA ASP A 93 -31.72 -11.27 5.64
C ASP A 93 -31.98 -9.88 5.02
N GLY A 94 -30.97 -9.36 4.29
CA GLY A 94 -30.99 -8.05 3.63
C GLY A 94 -30.72 -6.87 4.56
N THR A 95 -30.31 -7.12 5.82
CA THR A 95 -29.93 -6.08 6.77
C THR A 95 -28.45 -5.70 6.66
N PHE A 96 -28.10 -4.57 7.26
CA PHE A 96 -26.73 -4.06 7.34
C PHE A 96 -26.36 -3.85 8.81
N PRO A 97 -25.07 -3.93 9.17
CA PRO A 97 -24.60 -3.59 10.51
C PRO A 97 -24.99 -2.15 10.87
N GLU A 98 -25.52 -1.92 12.08
CA GLU A 98 -25.93 -0.58 12.53
C GLU A 98 -24.76 0.43 12.58
N SER A 99 -23.53 -0.06 12.72
CA SER A 99 -22.31 0.75 12.73
C SER A 99 -21.77 1.11 11.34
N LEU A 100 -22.37 0.58 10.26
CA LEU A 100 -21.89 0.77 8.90
C LEU A 100 -22.09 2.21 8.44
N ILE A 101 -21.00 2.84 8.01
CA ILE A 101 -21.02 4.18 7.42
C ILE A 101 -20.71 4.02 5.93
N VAL A 102 -21.63 4.45 5.09
CA VAL A 102 -21.46 4.42 3.63
C VAL A 102 -20.88 5.76 3.17
N PRO A 103 -19.70 5.78 2.50
CA PRO A 103 -19.13 7.02 1.97
C PRO A 103 -20.11 7.80 1.09
N GLY A 104 -20.31 9.08 1.42
CA GLY A 104 -21.19 9.99 0.67
C GLY A 104 -22.69 9.85 0.96
N GLU A 105 -23.10 8.93 1.85
CA GLU A 105 -24.49 8.78 2.29
C GLU A 105 -24.61 9.11 3.79
N PRO A 106 -25.35 10.17 4.17
CA PRO A 106 -25.50 10.55 5.57
C PRO A 106 -26.48 9.66 6.35
N GLU A 107 -27.37 8.95 5.65
CA GLU A 107 -28.30 7.98 6.24
C GLU A 107 -27.71 6.57 6.17
N PRO A 108 -27.93 5.73 7.20
CA PRO A 108 -27.56 4.33 7.14
C PRO A 108 -28.29 3.62 5.99
N PRO A 109 -27.66 2.61 5.36
CA PRO A 109 -28.24 1.93 4.21
C PRO A 109 -29.58 1.29 4.57
N ARG A 110 -30.61 1.58 3.79
CA ARG A 110 -31.96 1.05 4.02
C ARG A 110 -32.01 -0.45 3.70
N ARG A 111 -32.78 -1.19 4.50
CA ARG A 111 -33.05 -2.61 4.28
C ARG A 111 -33.59 -2.82 2.86
N THR A 112 -32.97 -3.73 2.11
CA THR A 112 -33.46 -4.11 0.77
C THR A 112 -34.29 -5.38 0.88
N THR A 113 -35.47 -5.40 0.25
CA THR A 113 -36.29 -6.61 0.14
C THR A 113 -35.54 -7.64 -0.70
N VAL A 114 -35.15 -8.74 -0.08
CA VAL A 114 -34.48 -9.86 -0.77
C VAL A 114 -35.52 -10.85 -1.26
N ASN A 115 -35.47 -11.23 -2.53
CA ASN A 115 -36.08 -12.47 -2.97
C ASN A 115 -35.13 -13.58 -2.51
N LEU A 116 -35.42 -14.19 -1.36
CA LEU A 116 -34.57 -15.21 -0.74
C LEU A 116 -34.53 -16.45 -1.63
N ASP A 117 -33.52 -16.52 -2.50
CA ASP A 117 -33.22 -17.74 -3.24
C ASP A 117 -32.51 -18.70 -2.27
N LEU A 118 -33.31 -19.56 -1.63
CA LEU A 118 -32.90 -20.50 -0.57
C LEU A 118 -31.86 -21.54 -1.06
N ALA A 119 -31.62 -21.61 -2.38
CA ALA A 119 -30.57 -22.45 -2.98
C ALA A 119 -29.16 -21.86 -2.86
N HIS A 120 -29.02 -20.53 -2.83
CA HIS A 120 -27.73 -19.83 -2.66
C HIS A 120 -27.46 -19.42 -1.20
N ASN A 121 -28.52 -19.21 -0.40
CA ASN A 121 -28.43 -18.81 1.00
C ASN A 121 -28.70 -20.00 1.93
N ASN A 122 -28.07 -21.14 1.68
CA ASN A 122 -28.27 -22.31 2.52
C ASN A 122 -27.58 -22.07 3.89
N PRO A 123 -28.32 -21.97 5.01
CA PRO A 123 -27.76 -21.76 6.35
C PRO A 123 -26.82 -22.89 6.83
N LEU A 124 -26.64 -23.95 6.03
CA LEU A 124 -25.72 -25.06 6.25
C LEU A 124 -24.38 -24.93 5.49
N SER A 125 -24.10 -23.84 4.76
CA SER A 125 -22.73 -23.53 4.30
C SER A 125 -21.86 -23.06 5.48
N LEU A 126 -21.63 -23.97 6.42
CA LEU A 126 -20.84 -23.75 7.62
C LEU A 126 -19.42 -23.29 7.26
N ASP A 127 -18.85 -23.78 6.15
CA ASP A 127 -17.48 -23.42 5.75
C ASP A 127 -17.32 -21.94 5.39
N GLU A 128 -18.25 -21.34 4.63
CA GLU A 128 -18.11 -19.93 4.21
C GLU A 128 -18.38 -18.96 5.36
N SER A 129 -19.43 -19.21 6.15
CA SER A 129 -19.79 -18.37 7.31
C SER A 129 -18.74 -18.44 8.43
N VAL A 130 -18.13 -19.61 8.67
CA VAL A 130 -17.03 -19.76 9.62
C VAL A 130 -15.75 -19.10 9.09
N CYS A 131 -15.44 -19.22 7.79
CA CYS A 131 -14.32 -18.52 7.17
C CYS A 131 -14.46 -16.99 7.26
N GLU A 132 -15.65 -16.45 7.04
CA GLU A 132 -15.90 -15.00 7.13
C GLU A 132 -15.78 -14.47 8.56
N ALA A 133 -16.33 -15.19 9.54
CA ALA A 133 -16.22 -14.83 10.95
C ALA A 133 -14.75 -14.88 11.43
N THR A 134 -13.97 -15.86 10.94
CA THR A 134 -12.54 -15.95 11.26
C THR A 134 -11.71 -14.85 10.60
N ILE A 135 -12.04 -14.44 9.37
CA ILE A 135 -11.37 -13.31 8.71
C ILE A 135 -11.66 -12.01 9.47
N THR A 136 -12.92 -11.72 9.78
CA THR A 136 -13.33 -10.50 10.48
C THR A 136 -12.65 -10.37 11.84
N THR A 137 -12.62 -11.47 12.62
CA THR A 137 -11.94 -11.48 13.92
C THR A 137 -10.43 -11.31 13.81
N THR A 138 -9.82 -11.83 12.74
CA THR A 138 -8.38 -11.66 12.49
C THR A 138 -8.06 -10.22 12.10
N ILE A 139 -8.85 -9.62 11.20
CA ILE A 139 -8.72 -8.22 10.79
C ILE A 139 -8.83 -7.32 12.03
N GLN A 140 -9.85 -7.51 12.86
CA GLN A 140 -10.07 -6.67 14.04
C GLN A 140 -8.87 -6.71 15.01
N LYS A 141 -8.34 -7.90 15.31
CA LYS A 141 -7.15 -8.06 16.17
C LYS A 141 -5.91 -7.37 15.59
N ASP A 142 -5.75 -7.43 14.28
CA ASP A 142 -4.62 -6.82 13.59
C ASP A 142 -4.74 -5.29 13.53
N VAL A 143 -5.92 -4.77 13.24
CA VAL A 143 -6.23 -3.34 13.26
C VAL A 143 -5.99 -2.75 14.64
N GLU A 144 -6.42 -3.43 15.70
CA GLU A 144 -6.22 -2.99 17.09
C GLU A 144 -4.73 -2.85 17.46
N ARG A 145 -3.83 -3.65 16.88
CA ARG A 145 -2.37 -3.56 17.14
C ARG A 145 -1.58 -2.79 16.08
N THR A 146 -2.26 -2.21 15.09
CA THR A 146 -1.63 -1.45 14.00
C THR A 146 -0.99 -0.15 14.52
N PHE A 147 0.33 0.00 14.31
CA PHE A 147 1.13 1.17 14.70
C PHE A 147 0.72 1.77 16.07
N PRO A 148 0.97 1.06 17.18
CA PRO A 148 0.45 1.44 18.50
C PRO A 148 0.97 2.79 18.99
N ASP A 149 2.15 3.21 18.52
CA ASP A 149 2.76 4.49 18.87
C ASP A 149 2.13 5.69 18.15
N VAL A 150 1.26 5.45 17.17
CA VAL A 150 0.57 6.50 16.41
C VAL A 150 -0.88 6.63 16.90
N GLU A 151 -1.15 7.74 17.61
CA GLU A 151 -2.44 8.01 18.25
C GLU A 151 -3.65 7.91 17.31
N TYR A 152 -3.49 8.31 16.04
CA TYR A 152 -4.55 8.25 15.02
C TYR A 152 -5.21 6.87 14.92
N PHE A 153 -4.43 5.79 14.96
CA PHE A 153 -4.94 4.41 14.84
C PHE A 153 -5.58 3.87 16.13
N ARG A 154 -5.59 4.67 17.20
CA ARG A 154 -6.37 4.38 18.41
C ARG A 154 -7.80 4.89 18.30
N SER A 155 -8.08 5.77 17.33
CA SER A 155 -9.43 6.29 17.11
C SER A 155 -10.37 5.22 16.54
N ALA A 156 -11.60 5.15 17.04
CA ALA A 156 -12.60 4.20 16.56
C ALA A 156 -12.96 4.43 15.08
N ARG A 157 -12.84 5.68 14.60
CA ARG A 157 -13.03 6.02 13.19
C ARG A 157 -11.96 5.37 12.32
N ALA A 158 -10.68 5.55 12.64
CA ALA A 158 -9.59 4.97 11.85
C ALA A 158 -9.63 3.43 11.86
N GLN A 159 -9.88 2.81 13.02
CA GLN A 159 -9.99 1.35 13.13
C GLN A 159 -11.16 0.80 12.30
N ARG A 160 -12.32 1.46 12.34
CA ARG A 160 -13.46 1.07 11.50
C ARG A 160 -13.12 1.18 10.02
N MET A 161 -12.57 2.30 9.58
CA MET A 161 -12.17 2.48 8.18
C MET A 161 -11.17 1.40 7.73
N LEU A 162 -10.15 1.09 8.55
CA LEU A 162 -9.22 0.01 8.27
C LEU A 162 -9.92 -1.34 8.13
N ALA A 163 -10.78 -1.69 9.08
CA ALA A 163 -11.47 -2.97 9.10
C ALA A 163 -12.39 -3.14 7.89
N ASP A 164 -13.20 -2.11 7.59
CA ASP A 164 -14.15 -2.12 6.47
C ASP A 164 -13.42 -2.28 5.13
N ILE A 165 -12.35 -1.51 4.89
CA ILE A 165 -11.59 -1.58 3.63
C ILE A 165 -10.93 -2.95 3.46
N LEU A 166 -10.28 -3.48 4.52
CA LEU A 166 -9.62 -4.79 4.47
C LEU A 166 -10.62 -5.92 4.25
N PHE A 167 -11.79 -5.82 4.88
CA PHE A 167 -12.84 -6.80 4.72
C PHE A 167 -13.39 -6.79 3.29
N VAL A 168 -13.74 -5.60 2.76
CA VAL A 168 -14.20 -5.45 1.36
C VAL A 168 -13.15 -5.98 0.38
N TYR A 169 -11.88 -5.64 0.58
CA TYR A 169 -10.81 -6.16 -0.27
C TYR A 169 -10.72 -7.69 -0.21
N SER A 170 -10.83 -8.29 0.98
CA SER A 170 -10.74 -9.74 1.17
C SER A 170 -11.85 -10.52 0.46
N ARG A 171 -13.05 -9.93 0.36
CA ARG A 171 -14.18 -10.49 -0.40
C ARG A 171 -14.04 -10.29 -1.90
N ALA A 172 -13.56 -9.12 -2.33
CA ALA A 172 -13.33 -8.87 -3.75
C ALA A 172 -12.20 -9.73 -4.34
N HIS A 173 -11.24 -10.16 -3.51
CA HIS A 173 -10.04 -10.91 -3.95
C HIS A 173 -9.90 -12.25 -3.22
N GLU A 174 -10.81 -13.19 -3.45
CA GLU A 174 -10.81 -14.53 -2.80
C GLU A 174 -9.52 -15.34 -2.99
N GLY A 175 -8.76 -15.06 -4.05
CA GLY A 175 -7.48 -15.72 -4.33
C GLY A 175 -6.42 -15.46 -3.27
N ILE A 176 -6.31 -14.20 -2.82
CA ILE A 176 -5.35 -13.77 -1.79
C ILE A 176 -6.04 -13.74 -0.42
N SER A 177 -7.26 -13.20 -0.37
CA SER A 177 -8.03 -12.87 0.84
C SER A 177 -7.22 -12.00 1.82
N TYR A 178 -7.70 -11.85 3.05
CA TYR A 178 -6.97 -11.10 4.07
C TYR A 178 -5.76 -11.89 4.59
N ARG A 179 -4.60 -11.21 4.67
CA ARG A 179 -3.36 -11.74 5.25
C ARG A 179 -2.72 -10.74 6.19
N GLN A 180 -2.13 -11.27 7.27
CA GLN A 180 -1.41 -10.47 8.25
C GLN A 180 -0.29 -9.68 7.55
N GLY A 181 -0.26 -8.37 7.80
CA GLY A 181 0.63 -7.41 7.15
C GLY A 181 -0.12 -6.41 6.26
N MET A 182 -1.26 -6.81 5.66
CA MET A 182 -2.05 -5.93 4.80
C MET A 182 -2.59 -4.70 5.54
N HIS A 183 -2.92 -4.84 6.83
CA HIS A 183 -3.32 -3.72 7.68
C HIS A 183 -2.21 -2.66 7.80
N GLU A 184 -0.94 -3.09 7.84
CA GLU A 184 0.19 -2.17 7.90
C GLU A 184 0.49 -1.49 6.56
N LEU A 185 0.04 -2.09 5.45
CA LEU A 185 0.08 -1.45 4.15
C LEU A 185 -1.03 -0.41 3.99
N LEU A 186 -2.22 -0.71 4.48
CA LEU A 186 -3.35 0.22 4.39
C LEU A 186 -3.19 1.43 5.34
N ALA A 187 -2.60 1.24 6.51
CA ALA A 187 -2.56 2.29 7.54
C ALA A 187 -1.87 3.60 7.09
N PRO A 188 -0.68 3.58 6.45
CA PRO A 188 -0.05 4.79 5.93
C PRO A 188 -0.89 5.51 4.87
N VAL A 189 -1.57 4.76 4.00
CA VAL A 189 -2.52 5.30 3.01
C VAL A 189 -3.66 6.02 3.70
N LEU A 190 -4.33 5.35 4.62
CA LEU A 190 -5.47 5.92 5.32
C LEU A 190 -5.09 7.18 6.11
N TRP A 191 -3.93 7.16 6.78
CA TRP A 191 -3.42 8.31 7.51
C TRP A 191 -3.13 9.49 6.58
N ALA A 192 -2.44 9.26 5.45
CA ALA A 192 -2.10 10.33 4.52
C ALA A 192 -3.36 10.97 3.89
N LEU A 193 -4.36 10.15 3.56
CA LEU A 193 -5.62 10.63 3.00
C LEU A 193 -6.47 11.41 4.01
N ASP A 194 -6.60 10.92 5.25
CA ASP A 194 -7.39 11.62 6.28
C ASP A 194 -6.69 12.92 6.72
N TYR A 195 -5.36 12.96 6.73
CA TYR A 195 -4.57 14.17 7.05
C TYR A 195 -4.93 15.36 6.17
N ASP A 196 -5.05 15.16 4.86
CA ASP A 196 -5.36 16.21 3.90
C ASP A 196 -6.87 16.37 3.64
N SER A 197 -7.72 15.64 4.38
CA SER A 197 -9.16 15.64 4.14
C SER A 197 -9.87 16.88 4.69
N LEU A 198 -10.81 17.40 3.90
CA LEU A 198 -11.60 18.58 4.19
C LEU A 198 -13.04 18.20 4.55
N ASP A 199 -13.58 18.90 5.55
CA ASP A 199 -14.99 18.82 5.94
C ASP A 199 -15.83 19.87 5.21
N GLY A 200 -17.07 19.53 4.86
CA GLY A 200 -18.00 20.44 4.20
C GLY A 200 -17.90 20.43 2.66
N LYS A 201 -18.52 21.43 2.03
CA LYS A 201 -18.69 21.49 0.56
C LYS A 201 -17.95 22.66 -0.11
N GLY A 202 -17.21 23.44 0.67
CA GLY A 202 -16.53 24.65 0.20
C GLY A 202 -17.46 25.72 -0.34
N HIS A 203 -16.87 26.82 -0.81
CA HIS A 203 -17.56 27.80 -1.65
C HIS A 203 -17.55 27.32 -3.12
N ALA A 204 -18.43 27.89 -3.95
CA ALA A 204 -18.61 27.47 -5.35
C ALA A 204 -17.30 27.42 -6.18
N GLN A 205 -16.33 28.28 -5.88
CA GLN A 205 -15.03 28.34 -6.57
C GLN A 205 -14.07 27.20 -6.19
N ASP A 206 -14.18 26.66 -4.98
CA ASP A 206 -13.33 25.59 -4.46
C ASP A 206 -14.07 24.25 -4.38
N ALA A 207 -15.28 24.15 -4.92
CA ALA A 207 -16.14 22.96 -4.82
C ALA A 207 -15.47 21.69 -5.36
N GLU A 208 -14.69 21.80 -6.44
CA GLU A 208 -13.93 20.67 -7.00
C GLU A 208 -12.86 20.16 -6.02
N MET A 209 -12.14 21.08 -5.36
CA MET A 209 -11.12 20.74 -4.36
C MET A 209 -11.75 20.06 -3.14
N PHE A 210 -12.87 20.59 -2.65
CA PHE A 210 -13.60 19.99 -1.51
C PHE A 210 -14.13 18.59 -1.84
N ASP A 211 -14.58 18.35 -3.07
CA ASP A 211 -15.01 17.02 -3.52
C ASP A 211 -13.81 16.06 -3.68
N PHE A 212 -12.69 16.56 -4.22
CA PHE A 212 -11.45 15.80 -4.37
C PHE A 212 -10.85 15.39 -3.02
N LEU A 213 -10.97 16.23 -1.99
CA LEU A 213 -10.42 16.02 -0.64
C LEU A 213 -11.48 15.73 0.41
N SER A 214 -12.68 15.33 0.00
CA SER A 214 -13.79 15.12 0.93
C SER A 214 -13.50 14.04 1.98
N ARG A 215 -13.68 14.40 3.25
CA ARG A 215 -13.50 13.51 4.41
C ARG A 215 -14.46 12.31 4.42
N ASP A 216 -15.61 12.41 3.76
CA ASP A 216 -16.60 11.34 3.67
C ASP A 216 -16.14 10.21 2.73
N TYR A 217 -15.31 10.53 1.74
CA TYR A 217 -14.82 9.58 0.74
C TYR A 217 -13.43 9.01 1.05
N VAL A 218 -12.82 9.38 2.17
CA VAL A 218 -11.52 8.85 2.62
C VAL A 218 -11.46 7.31 2.58
N PRO A 219 -12.48 6.55 3.07
CA PRO A 219 -12.42 5.09 3.00
C PRO A 219 -12.38 4.54 1.57
N ALA A 220 -13.13 5.17 0.68
CA ALA A 220 -13.24 4.75 -0.71
C ALA A 220 -11.97 5.06 -1.51
N ASP A 221 -11.41 6.26 -1.30
CA ASP A 221 -10.14 6.67 -1.92
C ASP A 221 -8.98 5.82 -1.37
N ALA A 222 -9.01 5.46 -0.07
CA ALA A 222 -8.04 4.57 0.56
C ALA A 222 -8.11 3.16 -0.03
N TRP A 223 -9.31 2.61 -0.23
CA TRP A 223 -9.50 1.31 -0.89
C TRP A 223 -8.95 1.31 -2.32
N ALA A 224 -9.18 2.37 -3.09
CA ALA A 224 -8.68 2.47 -4.45
C ALA A 224 -7.14 2.45 -4.50
N ILE A 225 -6.48 3.28 -3.70
CA ILE A 225 -5.02 3.31 -3.61
C ILE A 225 -4.47 1.99 -3.08
N PHE A 226 -5.09 1.42 -2.05
CA PHE A 226 -4.68 0.13 -1.49
C PHE A 226 -4.81 -1.01 -2.50
N SER A 227 -5.87 -1.03 -3.29
CA SER A 227 -6.05 -2.04 -4.35
C SER A 227 -4.93 -1.94 -5.38
N ARG A 228 -4.55 -0.72 -5.79
CA ARG A 228 -3.40 -0.50 -6.68
C ARG A 228 -2.08 -0.98 -6.10
N ILE A 229 -1.83 -0.72 -4.82
CA ILE A 229 -0.64 -1.25 -4.12
C ILE A 229 -0.66 -2.78 -4.15
N MET A 230 -1.81 -3.39 -3.84
CA MET A 230 -1.96 -4.84 -3.83
C MET A 230 -1.85 -5.49 -5.22
N GLU A 231 -2.12 -4.79 -6.31
CA GLU A 231 -1.79 -5.28 -7.66
C GLU A 231 -0.27 -5.47 -7.83
N GLY A 232 0.53 -4.57 -7.27
CA GLY A 232 2.01 -4.66 -7.32
C GLY A 232 2.59 -5.70 -6.35
N VAL A 233 2.05 -5.77 -5.13
CA VAL A 233 2.63 -6.60 -4.04
C VAL A 233 1.88 -7.90 -3.76
N GLY A 234 0.73 -8.12 -4.41
CA GLY A 234 -0.22 -9.19 -4.10
C GLY A 234 0.37 -10.60 -4.22
N SER A 235 1.27 -10.80 -5.19
CA SER A 235 1.99 -12.08 -5.35
C SER A 235 2.79 -12.48 -4.11
N TRP A 236 3.23 -11.51 -3.30
CA TRP A 236 3.94 -11.81 -2.05
C TRP A 236 3.02 -12.26 -0.91
N TYR A 237 1.71 -12.12 -1.08
CA TYR A 237 0.67 -12.56 -0.15
C TYR A 237 -0.02 -13.86 -0.60
N GLU A 238 0.29 -14.33 -1.82
CA GLU A 238 -0.17 -15.62 -2.31
C GLU A 238 0.41 -16.77 -1.48
N TRP A 239 -0.44 -17.76 -1.24
CA TRP A 239 -0.13 -18.93 -0.42
C TRP A 239 -0.75 -20.22 -0.96
N ARG A 240 -1.76 -20.11 -1.81
CA ARG A 240 -2.43 -21.27 -2.40
C ARG A 240 -1.62 -21.71 -3.61
N GLU A 241 -1.26 -22.98 -3.61
CA GLU A 241 -0.72 -23.62 -4.81
C GLU A 241 -1.76 -23.50 -5.93
N PRO A 242 -1.36 -23.05 -7.14
CA PRO A 242 -2.24 -23.08 -8.29
C PRO A 242 -2.78 -24.48 -8.50
N LYS A 243 -4.11 -24.63 -8.62
CA LYS A 243 -4.71 -25.92 -8.96
C LYS A 243 -4.12 -26.38 -10.29
N PRO A 244 -3.54 -27.59 -10.40
CA PRO A 244 -2.97 -28.06 -11.65
C PRO A 244 -4.06 -28.08 -12.73
N THR A 245 -3.88 -27.28 -13.78
CA THR A 245 -4.81 -27.14 -14.91
C THR A 245 -4.82 -28.36 -15.82
N VAL A 246 -3.84 -29.25 -15.68
CA VAL A 246 -3.70 -30.46 -16.47
C VAL A 246 -3.50 -31.65 -15.53
N ALA A 247 -4.27 -32.73 -15.73
CA ALA A 247 -4.05 -33.98 -15.02
C ALA A 247 -2.59 -34.44 -15.26
N PRO A 248 -1.86 -34.87 -14.22
CA PRO A 248 -0.47 -35.28 -14.37
C PRO A 248 -0.37 -36.38 -15.44
N VAL A 249 0.37 -36.10 -16.52
CA VAL A 249 0.64 -37.08 -17.56
C VAL A 249 1.49 -38.18 -16.92
N THR A 250 0.96 -39.41 -16.91
CA THR A 250 1.68 -40.58 -16.41
C THR A 250 2.97 -40.76 -17.20
N GLY A 251 4.13 -40.57 -16.54
CA GLY A 251 5.46 -40.70 -17.14
C GLY A 251 6.16 -39.38 -17.51
N GLY A 252 5.60 -38.22 -17.15
CA GLY A 252 6.31 -36.93 -17.26
C GLY A 252 7.45 -36.76 -16.25
N PRO A 253 8.39 -35.83 -16.48
CA PRO A 253 9.40 -35.48 -15.48
C PRO A 253 8.74 -35.07 -14.16
N PRO A 254 9.40 -35.31 -13.00
CA PRO A 254 8.85 -34.94 -11.70
C PRO A 254 8.49 -33.46 -11.71
N SER A 255 7.25 -33.13 -11.33
CA SER A 255 6.80 -31.74 -11.21
C SER A 255 7.72 -31.01 -10.22
N THR A 256 8.23 -29.85 -10.62
CA THR A 256 8.97 -28.98 -9.70
C THR A 256 8.06 -28.61 -8.52
N PRO A 257 8.53 -28.73 -7.25
CA PRO A 257 7.73 -28.35 -6.10
C PRO A 257 7.37 -26.87 -6.19
N TRP A 258 6.12 -26.53 -5.87
CA TRP A 258 5.68 -25.14 -5.89
C TRP A 258 6.43 -24.35 -4.82
N VAL A 259 6.98 -23.20 -5.20
CA VAL A 259 7.64 -22.26 -4.31
C VAL A 259 6.83 -20.98 -4.30
N ALA A 260 6.52 -20.48 -3.10
CA ALA A 260 5.76 -19.24 -2.98
C ALA A 260 6.52 -18.08 -3.67
N PRO A 261 5.83 -17.18 -4.42
CA PRO A 261 6.49 -16.12 -5.18
C PRO A 261 7.40 -15.20 -4.33
N ILE A 262 7.03 -14.99 -3.06
CA ILE A 262 7.84 -14.23 -2.11
C ILE A 262 9.19 -14.90 -1.83
N ASN A 263 9.24 -16.22 -1.75
CA ASN A 263 10.47 -16.97 -1.48
C ASN A 263 11.43 -16.87 -2.68
N GLU A 264 10.89 -16.97 -3.90
CA GLU A 264 11.66 -16.75 -5.12
C GLU A 264 12.23 -15.33 -5.18
N THR A 265 11.40 -14.33 -4.86
CA THR A 265 11.83 -12.92 -4.87
C THR A 265 12.92 -12.67 -3.82
N CYS A 266 12.77 -13.19 -2.60
CA CYS A 266 13.80 -13.08 -1.56
C CYS A 266 15.11 -13.73 -1.99
N SER A 267 15.03 -14.91 -2.61
CA SER A 267 16.20 -15.64 -3.11
C SER A 267 16.92 -14.85 -4.22
N LYS A 268 16.17 -14.22 -5.14
CA LYS A 268 16.73 -13.32 -6.16
C LYS A 268 17.40 -12.09 -5.54
N ILE A 269 16.82 -11.49 -4.49
CA ILE A 269 17.42 -10.34 -3.79
C ILE A 269 18.79 -10.70 -3.21
N GLY A 270 18.89 -11.76 -2.41
CA GLY A 270 20.16 -12.15 -1.76
C GLY A 270 21.18 -12.81 -2.70
N GLY A 271 20.70 -13.41 -3.79
CA GLY A 271 21.49 -14.07 -4.81
C GLY A 271 21.75 -13.16 -6.01
N GLU A 272 20.94 -13.33 -7.07
CA GLU A 272 21.13 -12.72 -8.39
C GLU A 272 21.31 -11.20 -8.35
N TYR A 273 20.38 -10.48 -7.71
CA TYR A 273 20.38 -9.01 -7.71
C TYR A 273 21.54 -8.46 -6.90
N LEU A 274 21.79 -9.03 -5.71
CA LEU A 274 22.92 -8.60 -4.89
C LEU A 274 24.26 -8.95 -5.56
N ALA A 275 24.39 -10.13 -6.17
CA ALA A 275 25.61 -10.50 -6.87
C ALA A 275 25.89 -9.60 -8.08
N ALA A 276 24.86 -9.14 -8.79
CA ALA A 276 25.02 -8.18 -9.88
C ALA A 276 25.54 -6.82 -9.43
N CYS A 277 25.15 -6.36 -8.24
CA CYS A 277 25.56 -5.04 -7.70
C CYS A 277 26.83 -5.11 -6.83
N ASP A 278 27.00 -6.17 -6.05
CA ASP A 278 28.05 -6.35 -5.06
C ASP A 278 28.37 -7.86 -4.85
N PRO A 279 29.15 -8.46 -5.77
CA PRO A 279 29.50 -9.89 -5.70
C PRO A 279 30.18 -10.30 -4.39
N ALA A 280 30.98 -9.40 -3.81
CA ALA A 280 31.71 -9.65 -2.56
C ALA A 280 30.76 -9.75 -1.36
N LEU A 281 29.73 -8.91 -1.29
CA LEU A 281 28.72 -9.01 -0.25
C LEU A 281 27.87 -10.27 -0.42
N SER A 282 27.45 -10.58 -1.65
CA SER A 282 26.69 -11.81 -1.94
C SER A 282 27.46 -13.06 -1.51
N ALA A 283 28.73 -13.17 -1.90
CA ALA A 283 29.59 -14.30 -1.50
C ALA A 283 29.69 -14.42 0.04
N ARG A 284 29.91 -13.30 0.74
CA ARG A 284 29.99 -13.28 2.20
C ARG A 284 28.67 -13.67 2.88
N MET A 285 27.53 -13.25 2.34
CA MET A 285 26.22 -13.64 2.87
C MET A 285 25.97 -15.14 2.70
N ASN A 286 26.42 -15.71 1.58
CA ASN A 286 26.37 -17.15 1.33
C ASN A 286 27.30 -17.93 2.26
N GLU A 287 28.55 -17.47 2.47
CA GLU A 287 29.49 -18.07 3.42
C GLU A 287 28.99 -18.07 4.86
N LEU A 288 28.24 -17.03 5.23
CA LEU A 288 27.62 -16.90 6.55
C LEU A 288 26.25 -17.60 6.64
N GLU A 289 25.82 -18.30 5.58
CA GLU A 289 24.54 -18.99 5.49
C GLU A 289 23.34 -18.11 5.88
N VAL A 290 23.39 -16.82 5.50
CA VAL A 290 22.32 -15.87 5.80
C VAL A 290 21.16 -16.10 4.83
N ASP A 291 20.10 -16.73 5.32
CA ASP A 291 18.87 -16.94 4.56
C ASP A 291 18.20 -15.61 4.18
N PRO A 292 18.03 -15.29 2.88
CA PRO A 292 17.37 -14.07 2.43
C PRO A 292 15.93 -13.90 2.94
N MET A 293 15.24 -14.99 3.26
CA MET A 293 13.87 -14.95 3.79
C MET A 293 13.80 -14.29 5.18
N MET A 294 14.88 -14.34 5.97
CA MET A 294 14.94 -13.79 7.33
C MET A 294 14.75 -12.26 7.38
N TYR A 295 15.07 -11.57 6.28
CA TYR A 295 14.87 -10.13 6.14
C TYR A 295 13.86 -9.78 5.03
N GLY A 296 13.91 -10.49 3.89
CA GLY A 296 13.14 -10.14 2.69
C GLY A 296 11.63 -10.21 2.88
N ILE A 297 11.10 -11.19 3.61
CA ILE A 297 9.65 -11.36 3.77
C ILE A 297 9.02 -10.10 4.40
N ARG A 298 9.63 -9.60 5.48
CA ARG A 298 9.14 -8.43 6.21
C ARG A 298 9.29 -7.16 5.38
N TRP A 299 10.42 -7.01 4.71
CA TRP A 299 10.73 -5.85 3.88
C TRP A 299 9.73 -5.70 2.74
N LEU A 300 9.48 -6.78 2.00
CA LEU A 300 8.59 -6.79 0.85
C LEU A 300 7.12 -6.66 1.26
N ARG A 301 6.65 -7.48 2.21
CA ARG A 301 5.23 -7.45 2.61
C ARG A 301 4.84 -6.14 3.26
N LEU A 302 5.72 -5.53 4.06
CA LEU A 302 5.38 -4.33 4.82
C LEU A 302 5.92 -3.05 4.19
N LEU A 303 6.45 -3.12 2.96
CA LEU A 303 7.09 -2.01 2.24
C LEU A 303 7.99 -1.18 3.16
N PHE A 304 8.85 -1.89 3.91
CA PHE A 304 9.85 -1.36 4.84
C PHE A 304 9.32 -0.50 6.01
N THR A 305 8.01 -0.46 6.27
CA THR A 305 7.42 0.32 7.39
C THR A 305 7.89 -0.12 8.77
N ARG A 306 8.46 -1.34 8.90
CA ARG A 306 9.10 -1.84 10.13
C ARG A 306 10.59 -1.55 10.24
N GLU A 307 11.21 -1.17 9.13
CA GLU A 307 12.65 -0.88 9.08
C GLU A 307 12.92 0.62 9.24
N PHE A 308 11.97 1.45 8.82
CA PHE A 308 12.06 2.90 8.92
C PHE A 308 11.08 3.45 9.97
N PRO A 309 11.45 4.51 10.71
CA PRO A 309 10.48 5.29 11.47
C PRO A 309 9.31 5.72 10.58
N TRP A 310 8.12 5.88 11.16
CA TRP A 310 6.91 6.30 10.45
C TRP A 310 7.14 7.42 9.43
N ARG A 311 7.87 8.45 9.84
CA ARG A 311 8.20 9.63 9.03
C ARG A 311 8.99 9.25 7.77
N ASP A 312 10.05 8.47 7.96
CA ASP A 312 10.95 8.05 6.88
C ASP A 312 10.27 7.03 5.96
N ALA A 313 9.38 6.18 6.50
CA ALA A 313 8.59 5.25 5.72
C ALA A 313 7.65 5.97 4.74
N LEU A 314 6.97 7.04 5.18
CA LEU A 314 6.11 7.83 4.29
C LEU A 314 6.89 8.51 3.17
N VAL A 315 8.07 9.06 3.46
CA VAL A 315 8.92 9.68 2.42
C VAL A 315 9.47 8.63 1.45
N LEU A 316 9.76 7.41 1.94
CA LEU A 316 10.12 6.30 1.06
C LEU A 316 8.96 5.94 0.13
N TRP A 317 7.74 5.92 0.64
CA TRP A 317 6.54 5.63 -0.16
C TRP A 317 6.25 6.72 -1.19
N ASP A 318 6.47 7.99 -0.84
CA ASP A 318 6.43 9.11 -1.79
C ASP A 318 7.35 8.81 -2.99
N ALA A 319 8.58 8.37 -2.73
CA ALA A 319 9.55 8.02 -3.77
C ALA A 319 9.18 6.74 -4.55
N LEU A 320 8.67 5.71 -3.88
CA LEU A 320 8.27 4.45 -4.51
C LEU A 320 7.16 4.67 -5.53
N PHE A 321 6.06 5.32 -5.11
CA PHE A 321 4.91 5.56 -6.00
C PHE A 321 5.24 6.54 -7.13
N ALA A 322 6.14 7.49 -6.89
CA ALA A 322 6.63 8.41 -7.90
C ALA A 322 7.53 7.74 -8.95
N ALA A 323 8.43 6.85 -8.51
CA ALA A 323 9.41 6.21 -9.38
C ALA A 323 8.78 5.08 -10.19
N ASP A 324 7.97 4.26 -9.54
CA ASP A 324 7.36 3.06 -10.11
C ASP A 324 6.05 2.71 -9.39
N PRO A 325 4.90 3.16 -9.92
CA PRO A 325 3.58 2.79 -9.41
C PRO A 325 3.31 1.27 -9.37
N SER A 326 4.04 0.47 -10.16
CA SER A 326 3.89 -1.00 -10.18
C SER A 326 4.66 -1.71 -9.06
N LEU A 327 5.49 -0.98 -8.31
CA LEU A 327 6.28 -1.46 -7.17
C LEU A 327 7.30 -2.59 -7.49
N GLN A 328 7.64 -2.78 -8.76
CA GLN A 328 8.72 -3.68 -9.19
C GLN A 328 10.11 -3.20 -8.74
N VAL A 329 10.25 -1.92 -8.39
CA VAL A 329 11.46 -1.35 -7.78
C VAL A 329 11.74 -1.83 -6.36
N VAL A 330 10.74 -2.34 -5.63
CA VAL A 330 10.85 -2.65 -4.19
C VAL A 330 11.97 -3.66 -3.87
N PRO A 331 12.16 -4.78 -4.60
CA PRO A 331 13.31 -5.67 -4.40
C PRO A 331 14.67 -4.96 -4.49
N TRP A 332 14.82 -4.00 -5.41
CA TRP A 332 16.07 -3.23 -5.59
C TRP A 332 16.34 -2.28 -4.42
N VAL A 333 15.29 -1.74 -3.79
CA VAL A 333 15.44 -1.00 -2.53
C VAL A 333 16.01 -1.92 -1.44
N GLY A 334 15.58 -3.18 -1.39
CA GLY A 334 16.14 -4.19 -0.50
C GLY A 334 17.65 -4.43 -0.75
N VAL A 335 18.06 -4.58 -2.01
CA VAL A 335 19.48 -4.72 -2.39
C VAL A 335 20.29 -3.50 -1.96
N ALA A 336 19.76 -2.30 -2.17
CA ALA A 336 20.40 -1.06 -1.78
C ALA A 336 20.60 -0.94 -0.27
N MET A 337 19.59 -1.38 0.51
CA MET A 337 19.70 -1.45 1.96
C MET A 337 20.82 -2.40 2.39
N LEU A 338 20.95 -3.58 1.78
CA LEU A 338 22.03 -4.53 2.08
C LEU A 338 23.42 -3.91 1.81
N ILE A 339 23.61 -3.29 0.65
CA ILE A 339 24.86 -2.61 0.28
C ILE A 339 25.18 -1.48 1.27
N ARG A 340 24.16 -0.72 1.70
CA ARG A 340 24.37 0.36 2.67
C ARG A 340 24.77 -0.17 4.03
N ILE A 341 24.14 -1.24 4.50
CA ILE A 341 24.47 -1.86 5.78
C ILE A 341 25.91 -2.39 5.77
N ARG A 342 26.38 -2.96 4.65
CA ARG A 342 27.81 -3.31 4.47
C ARG A 342 28.71 -2.10 4.71
N ASN A 343 28.41 -0.96 4.09
CA ASN A 343 29.23 0.25 4.20
C ASN A 343 29.24 0.83 5.62
N LEU A 344 28.15 0.70 6.38
CA LEU A 344 28.09 1.05 7.81
C LEU A 344 28.90 0.09 8.68
N SER A 345 28.97 -1.18 8.27
CA SER A 345 29.60 -2.26 9.03
C SER A 345 31.13 -2.36 8.80
N ILE A 346 31.72 -1.50 7.97
CA ILE A 346 33.18 -1.37 7.83
C ILE A 346 33.82 -0.83 9.14
N PHE A 347 33.03 -0.32 10.09
CA PHE A 347 33.57 0.18 11.37
C PHE A 347 33.38 -0.73 12.60
N THR A 348 32.41 -1.67 12.62
CA THR A 348 32.17 -2.49 13.84
C THR A 348 31.47 -3.82 13.55
N ILE A 349 32.18 -4.82 13.03
CA ILE A 349 31.73 -6.23 13.13
C ILE A 349 32.72 -7.01 14.00
N ARG A 350 32.55 -6.88 15.32
CA ARG A 350 32.99 -7.90 16.27
C ARG A 350 31.89 -8.06 17.31
N HIS A 351 31.14 -9.16 17.19
CA HIS A 351 30.06 -9.62 18.07
C HIS A 351 28.80 -8.76 18.19
N ARG A 352 27.77 -9.09 17.39
CA ARG A 352 26.38 -9.35 17.83
C ARG A 352 25.55 -9.61 16.58
N TYR A 353 25.39 -10.88 16.23
CA TYR A 353 24.49 -11.31 15.18
C TYR A 353 23.03 -11.25 15.69
N THR A 354 22.11 -11.01 14.75
CA THR A 354 20.66 -11.23 14.83
C THR A 354 19.74 -10.10 15.36
N LEU A 355 20.22 -9.08 16.09
CA LEU A 355 19.34 -8.00 16.60
C LEU A 355 19.79 -6.56 16.31
N SER A 356 20.98 -6.36 15.75
CA SER A 356 21.53 -5.03 15.43
C SER A 356 21.37 -4.62 13.97
N PHE A 357 21.03 -5.56 13.07
CA PHE A 357 20.84 -5.28 11.63
C PHE A 357 19.65 -4.35 11.37
N THR A 358 18.64 -4.38 12.24
CA THR A 358 17.42 -3.55 12.17
C THR A 358 17.52 -2.23 12.94
N ARG A 359 18.58 -2.01 13.73
CA ARG A 359 18.65 -0.86 14.66
C ARG A 359 19.47 0.33 14.15
N ASN A 360 20.16 0.18 13.02
CA ASN A 360 20.97 1.23 12.38
C ASN A 360 20.34 1.77 11.08
N THR A 361 19.01 1.76 10.97
CA THR A 361 18.27 2.13 9.76
C THR A 361 18.08 3.64 9.55
N HIS A 362 18.34 4.47 10.57
CA HIS A 362 18.31 5.94 10.44
C HIS A 362 19.30 6.48 9.38
N THR A 363 20.34 5.72 9.04
CA THR A 363 21.31 6.03 7.97
C THR A 363 21.03 5.33 6.63
N CYS A 364 19.99 4.47 6.56
CA CYS A 364 19.58 3.74 5.36
C CYS A 364 18.58 4.50 4.49
N SER A 365 17.88 5.50 5.04
CA SER A 365 16.89 6.31 4.31
C SER A 365 17.52 6.93 3.05
N ALA A 366 18.64 7.65 3.20
CA ALA A 366 19.41 8.23 2.09
C ALA A 366 19.80 7.23 0.99
N SER A 367 19.94 5.94 1.30
CA SER A 367 20.35 4.91 0.35
C SER A 367 19.19 4.25 -0.38
N ALA A 368 18.03 4.10 0.28
CA ALA A 368 16.79 3.72 -0.39
C ALA A 368 16.45 4.79 -1.46
N TYR A 369 16.59 6.08 -1.11
CA TYR A 369 16.48 7.18 -2.07
C TYR A 369 17.55 7.14 -3.17
N ALA A 370 18.80 6.80 -2.83
CA ALA A 370 19.87 6.66 -3.83
C ALA A 370 19.62 5.50 -4.82
N ALA A 371 19.00 4.41 -4.37
CA ALA A 371 18.64 3.30 -5.25
C ALA A 371 17.49 3.64 -6.19
N CYS A 372 16.47 4.35 -5.72
CA CYS A 372 15.46 4.92 -6.60
C CYS A 372 16.09 5.86 -7.67
N LYS A 373 17.21 6.52 -7.35
CA LYS A 373 17.94 7.40 -8.29
C LYS A 373 18.88 6.67 -9.25
N SER A 374 19.37 5.48 -8.91
CA SER A 374 20.40 4.75 -9.68
C SER A 374 19.84 3.71 -10.65
N ILE A 375 18.52 3.53 -10.71
CA ILE A 375 17.88 2.61 -11.65
C ILE A 375 17.83 3.26 -13.03
N PRO A 376 18.42 2.64 -14.07
CA PRO A 376 18.32 3.17 -15.42
C PRO A 376 16.85 3.10 -15.89
N PHE A 377 16.25 4.27 -16.11
CA PHE A 377 14.97 4.41 -16.80
C PHE A 377 15.13 3.85 -18.22
N ASN A 378 14.79 2.58 -18.42
CA ASN A 378 14.46 2.07 -19.75
C ASN A 378 12.95 2.00 -19.83
N ARG A 379 12.32 3.08 -20.32
CA ARG A 379 10.99 2.94 -20.94
C ARG A 379 11.22 2.09 -22.19
N SER A 380 11.03 0.79 -22.07
CA SER A 380 10.80 -0.05 -23.24
C SER A 380 9.39 0.27 -23.75
N ASP A 381 9.31 1.31 -24.59
CA ASP A 381 8.27 1.42 -25.61
C ASP A 381 8.46 0.26 -26.59
N ASP A 382 7.92 -0.91 -26.24
CA ASP A 382 7.73 -2.02 -27.17
C ASP A 382 6.37 -2.64 -26.88
N CYS A 383 5.33 -1.95 -27.33
CA CYS A 383 4.02 -2.55 -27.56
C CYS A 383 4.06 -3.20 -28.94
N PRO A 384 4.03 -4.54 -29.09
CA PRO A 384 3.92 -5.14 -30.40
C PRO A 384 2.48 -4.92 -30.89
N SER A 385 2.34 -4.10 -31.91
CA SER A 385 1.15 -4.02 -32.72
C SER A 385 0.91 -5.34 -33.44
N LYS A 386 -0.08 -6.12 -32.97
CA LYS A 386 -0.89 -7.01 -33.80
C LYS A 386 -2.31 -7.10 -33.28
#